data_AF-A0A061NC07-F1
#
_entry.id   AF-A0A061NC07-F1
#
_cell.length_a   1.000
_cell.length_b   1.000
_cell.length_c   1.000
_cell.angle_alpha   90.00
_cell.angle_beta   90.00
_cell.angle_gamma   90.00
#
_symmetry.space_group_name_H-M   'P 1'
#
loop_
_entity.id
_entity.type
_entity.pdbx_description
1 polymer ?
#
loop_
_entity_poly.entity_id
_entity_poly.type
_entity_poly.pdbx_seq_one_letter_code
_entity_poly.pdbx_strand_id
1 'polypeptide(L)' 'MNVTRQTIVALEKGSYTPSLLLAMQIANVFESQVEEIFRIEEEEQ' A
#
# COMPACT_ATOMS: atom_id res chain seq x y z
N MET A 1 11.32 -0.18 -6.51
CA MET A 1 10.64 -0.85 -5.39
C MET A 1 11.36 -2.15 -5.09
N ASN A 2 12.07 -2.24 -3.96
CA ASN A 2 12.77 -3.47 -3.56
C ASN A 2 11.83 -4.37 -2.74
N VAL A 3 10.77 -4.87 -3.38
CA VAL A 3 9.78 -5.74 -2.75
C VAL A 3 9.69 -7.05 -3.51
N THR A 4 9.38 -8.13 -2.80
CA THR A 4 9.24 -9.45 -3.42
C THR A 4 7.80 -9.66 -3.90
N ARG A 5 7.59 -10.63 -4.79
CA ARG A 5 6.22 -11.06 -5.15
C ARG A 5 5.42 -11.48 -3.91
N GLN A 6 6.06 -12.07 -2.89
CA GLN A 6 5.39 -12.45 -1.65
C GLN A 6 4.87 -11.22 -0.89
N THR A 7 5.61 -10.11 -0.90
CA THR A 7 5.17 -8.83 -0.31
C THR A 7 3.92 -8.30 -1.02
N ILE A 8 3.88 -8.37 -2.36
CA ILE A 8 2.69 -7.97 -3.13
C ILE A 8 1.49 -8.87 -2.79
N VAL A 9 1.68 -10.19 -2.74
CA VAL A 9 0.61 -11.13 -2.35
C VAL A 9 0.11 -10.86 -0.93
N ALA A 10 0.98 -10.49 0.00
CA ALA A 10 0.60 -10.14 1.36
C ALA A 10 -0.18 -8.81 1.44
N LEU A 11 0.20 -7.82 0.61
CA LEU A 11 -0.55 -6.56 0.44
C LEU A 11 -1.97 -6.82 -0.09
N GLU A 12 -2.10 -7.62 -1.15
CA GLU A 12 -3.40 -7.95 -1.76
C GLU A 12 -4.34 -8.70 -0.80
N LYS A 13 -3.77 -9.49 0.12
CA LYS A 13 -4.52 -10.20 1.16
C LYS A 13 -4.87 -9.35 2.38
N GLY A 14 -4.39 -8.10 2.45
CA GLY A 14 -4.51 -7.25 3.64
C GLY A 14 -3.69 -7.73 4.84
N SER A 15 -2.82 -8.74 4.66
CA SER A 15 -2.00 -9.30 5.74
C SER A 15 -0.68 -8.54 5.95
N TYR A 16 -0.48 -7.43 5.24
CA TYR A 16 0.71 -6.60 5.34
C TYR A 16 0.36 -5.13 5.07
N THR A 17 0.71 -4.26 6.02
CA THR A 17 0.64 -2.81 5.85
C THR A 17 1.94 -2.30 5.22
N PRO A 18 1.90 -1.60 4.07
CA PRO A 18 3.10 -1.06 3.47
C PRO A 18 3.71 0.05 4.34
N SER A 19 5.03 0.21 4.27
CA SER A 19 5.67 1.43 4.79
C SER A 19 5.23 2.65 3.97
N LEU A 20 5.31 3.85 4.56
CA LEU A 20 4.97 5.10 3.85
C LEU A 20 5.76 5.24 2.54
N LEU A 21 7.06 4.91 2.56
CA LEU A 21 7.90 4.95 1.36
C LEU A 21 7.37 4.01 0.27
N LEU A 22 6.96 2.80 0.63
CA LEU A 22 6.41 1.83 -0.32
C LEU A 22 5.04 2.30 -0.85
N ALA A 23 4.18 2.83 0.01
CA ALA A 23 2.89 3.39 -0.39
C ALA A 23 3.06 4.55 -1.40
N MET A 24 3.98 5.49 -1.13
CA MET A 24 4.31 6.58 -2.06
C MET A 24 4.90 6.07 -3.38
N GLN A 25 5.79 5.07 -3.33
CA GLN A 25 6.32 4.46 -4.55
C GLN A 25 5.20 3.84 -5.39
N ILE A 26 4.26 3.14 -4.75
CA ILE A 26 3.12 2.51 -5.42
C ILE A 26 2.25 3.59 -6.07
N ALA A 27 1.94 4.67 -5.35
CA ALA A 27 1.17 5.79 -5.87
C ALA A 27 1.80 6.42 -7.11
N ASN A 28 3.12 6.61 -7.11
CA ASN A 28 3.85 7.10 -8.28
C ASN A 28 3.73 6.19 -9.51
N VAL A 29 3.65 4.87 -9.33
CA VAL A 29 3.47 3.92 -10.45
C VAL A 29 2.06 4.02 -11.06
N PHE A 30 1.07 4.37 -10.25
CA PHE A 30 -0.30 4.58 -10.69
C PHE A 30 -0.61 6.03 -11.09
N GLU A 31 0.40 6.91 -11.10
CA GLU A 31 0.25 8.35 -11.38
C GLU A 31 -0.90 9.00 -10.58
N SER A 32 -1.10 8.54 -9.35
CA SER A 32 -2.20 8.92 -8.47
C SER A 32 -1.67 9.43 -7.13
N GLN A 33 -2.52 10.10 -6.35
CA GLN A 33 -2.16 10.51 -4.99
C GLN A 33 -2.18 9.30 -4.04
N VAL A 34 -1.37 9.31 -2.98
CA VAL A 34 -1.27 8.16 -2.06
C VAL A 34 -2.59 7.92 -1.33
N GLU A 35 -3.34 8.99 -1.05
CA GLU A 35 -4.65 9.00 -0.40
C GLU A 35 -5.77 8.43 -1.29
N GLU A 36 -5.56 8.38 -2.61
CA GLU A 36 -6.51 7.78 -3.55
C GLU A 36 -6.42 6.25 -3.53
N ILE A 37 -5.25 5.70 -3.17
CA ILE A 37 -4.95 4.27 -3.19
C ILE A 37 -4.99 3.66 -1.79
N PHE A 38 -4.47 4.37 -0.79
CA PHE A 38 -4.36 3.89 0.59
C PHE A 38 -5.20 4.76 1.50
N ARG A 39 -5.92 4.12 2.43
CA ARG A 39 -6.75 4.78 3.44
C ARG A 39 -6.48 4.10 4.77
N ILE A 40 -6.47 4.88 5.84
CA ILE A 40 -6.56 4.31 7.18
C ILE A 40 -8.02 3.88 7.31
N GLU A 41 -8.25 2.58 7.43
CA GLU A 41 -9.54 2.10 7.91
C GLU A 41 -9.66 2.62 9.34
N GLU A 42 -10.54 3.61 9.54
CA GLU A 42 -11.00 3.93 10.88
C GLU A 42 -11.70 2.67 11.37
N GLU A 43 -11.13 2.00 12.38
CA GLU A 43 -11.90 1.03 13.14
C GLU A 43 -13.13 1.80 13.64
N GLU A 44 -14.34 1.43 13.19
CA GLU A 44 -15.57 1.93 13.80
C GLU A 44 -15.59 1.46 15.27
N GLN A 45 -14.98 2.25 16.16
CA GLN A 45 -15.17 2.24 17.62
C GLN A 45 -15.04 3.65 18.20
#